data_AF-A0A1A3UHS9-F1
#
_entry.id   AF-A0A1A3UHS9-F1
#
_cell.length_a   1.000
_cell.length_b   1.000
_cell.length_c   1.000
_cell.angle_alpha   90.00
_cell.angle_beta   90.00
_cell.angle_gamma   90.00
#
_symmetry.space_group_name_H-M   'P 1'
#
loop_
_entity.id
_entity.type
_entity.pdbx_description
1 polymer ?
#
loop_
_entity_poly.entity_id
_entity_poly.type
_entity_poly.pdbx_seq_one_letter_code
_entity_poly.pdbx_strand_id
1 'polypeptide(L)'
;MYAPPAQAFYVKYHETITRNALPADQVSQLAVNQILVGPPPGGGAMGSDVFATDEFRHLDNSINPVDICNRARQAWDVFSPVVLSGSVLNGNVEADGPGARAAFGALLHTQQDFYAHSNWVDDNIAIGQLDRLAPPIFPNCNPADFPADLHTGYYSIDFAQQFPLEGCPAGGPPPGFQECHSTLNKDGPHTPRGSQLVPGTNMTKYDLAAQLATRASTDLYFTIRDWVANANGQDAAVQLFQQGGPMPSLSNLPHLPNVPNIPYTGN
;
A
#
# COMPACT_ATOMS: atom_id res chain seq x y z
N MET A 1 -20.90 -14.21 -4.42
CA MET A 1 -19.70 -14.99 -4.05
C MET A 1 -18.85 -13.99 -3.28
N TYR A 2 -18.82 -14.10 -1.95
CA TYR A 2 -18.06 -13.16 -1.12
C TYR A 2 -16.58 -13.47 -1.33
N ALA A 3 -15.81 -12.45 -1.69
CA ALA A 3 -14.37 -12.59 -1.79
C ALA A 3 -13.77 -12.72 -0.37
N PRO A 4 -12.59 -13.35 -0.22
CA PRO A 4 -11.96 -13.51 1.07
C PRO A 4 -11.02 -12.32 1.43
N PRO A 5 -10.82 -12.05 2.73
CA PRO A 5 -9.91 -11.03 3.28
C PRO A 5 -8.50 -11.11 2.71
N ALA A 6 -7.69 -10.04 2.77
CA ALA A 6 -6.38 -9.83 2.12
C ALA A 6 -5.35 -9.21 3.12
N GLN A 7 -4.03 -9.34 2.91
CA GLN A 7 -3.00 -8.83 3.84
C GLN A 7 -1.72 -8.39 3.14
N ALA A 8 -0.98 -7.50 3.80
CA ALA A 8 0.03 -6.63 3.23
C ALA A 8 1.44 -6.75 3.82
N PHE A 9 2.40 -5.94 3.31
CA PHE A 9 3.77 -5.91 3.87
C PHE A 9 3.69 -5.84 5.39
N TYR A 10 4.65 -6.42 6.12
CA TYR A 10 4.62 -6.24 7.57
C TYR A 10 4.72 -4.74 7.89
N VAL A 11 3.87 -4.25 8.79
CA VAL A 11 3.73 -2.87 9.25
C VAL A 11 5.03 -2.05 9.23
N LYS A 12 6.13 -2.60 9.78
CA LYS A 12 7.47 -1.98 9.81
C LYS A 12 7.99 -1.58 8.41
N TYR A 13 7.73 -2.40 7.41
CA TYR A 13 8.23 -2.22 6.05
C TYR A 13 7.33 -1.28 5.25
N HIS A 14 6.00 -1.28 5.46
CA HIS A 14 5.14 -0.20 4.97
C HIS A 14 5.59 1.17 5.48
N GLU A 15 5.95 1.25 6.77
CA GLU A 15 6.50 2.47 7.36
C GLU A 15 7.76 2.92 6.62
N THR A 16 8.72 2.02 6.48
CA THR A 16 10.02 2.31 5.88
C THR A 16 9.88 2.73 4.42
N ILE A 17 9.10 1.99 3.62
CA ILE A 17 8.87 2.27 2.21
C ILE A 17 8.18 3.62 2.04
N THR A 18 7.15 3.91 2.85
CA THR A 18 6.42 5.18 2.79
C THR A 18 7.30 6.36 3.18
N ARG A 19 8.07 6.26 4.27
CA ARG A 19 9.00 7.34 4.67
C ARG A 19 10.07 7.60 3.61
N ASN A 20 10.57 6.55 2.96
CA ASN A 20 11.57 6.70 1.90
C ASN A 20 10.99 7.26 0.59
N ALA A 21 9.70 7.03 0.35
CA ALA A 21 9.03 7.49 -0.87
C ALA A 21 8.65 8.98 -0.84
N LEU A 22 8.41 9.52 0.36
CA LEU A 22 7.93 10.90 0.54
C LEU A 22 9.11 11.88 0.65
N PRO A 23 9.18 12.91 -0.23
CA PRO A 23 10.27 13.88 -0.20
C PRO A 23 10.23 14.73 1.08
N ALA A 24 11.28 14.62 1.90
CA ALA A 24 11.36 15.24 3.22
C ALA A 24 11.32 16.78 3.21
N ASP A 25 11.64 17.41 2.08
CA ASP A 25 11.54 18.85 1.85
C ASP A 25 10.13 19.30 1.42
N GLN A 26 9.24 18.37 1.09
CA GLN A 26 7.87 18.66 0.63
C GLN A 26 6.77 17.97 1.44
N VAL A 27 7.12 17.08 2.36
CA VAL A 27 6.16 16.41 3.26
C VAL A 27 6.63 16.55 4.70
N SER A 28 5.85 17.22 5.53
CA SER A 28 6.20 17.43 6.93
C SER A 28 6.12 16.14 7.73
N GLN A 29 6.85 16.06 8.84
CA GLN A 29 6.80 14.89 9.70
C GLN A 29 5.39 14.62 10.26
N LEU A 30 4.61 15.69 10.51
CA LEU A 30 3.21 15.56 10.92
C LEU A 30 2.36 14.94 9.81
N ALA A 31 2.53 15.41 8.57
CA ALA A 31 1.83 14.82 7.43
C ALA A 31 2.22 13.36 7.21
N VAL A 32 3.52 13.02 7.28
CA VAL A 32 4.00 11.63 7.20
C VAL A 32 3.32 10.76 8.26
N ASN A 33 3.21 11.21 9.50
CA ASN A 33 2.58 10.42 10.56
C ASN A 33 1.08 10.16 10.28
N GLN A 34 0.38 11.13 9.71
CA GLN A 34 -1.03 10.97 9.30
C GLN A 34 -1.18 10.11 8.05
N ILE A 35 -0.22 10.16 7.12
CA ILE A 35 -0.17 9.26 5.96
C ILE A 35 0.11 7.83 6.41
N LEU A 36 0.91 7.62 7.45
CA LEU A 36 1.23 6.28 7.96
C LEU A 36 0.07 5.66 8.75
N VAL A 37 -0.55 6.43 9.65
CA VAL A 37 -1.41 5.89 10.72
C VAL A 37 -2.78 6.59 10.82
N GLY A 38 -3.04 7.62 10.01
CA GLY A 38 -4.11 8.61 10.21
C GLY A 38 -5.51 8.06 10.54
N PRO A 39 -6.44 8.92 10.99
CA PRO A 39 -7.74 8.44 11.43
C PRO A 39 -8.47 7.81 10.25
N PRO A 40 -9.41 6.87 10.50
CA PRO A 40 -10.44 6.59 9.52
C PRO A 40 -11.16 7.87 9.07
N PRO A 41 -11.59 7.98 7.80
CA PRO A 41 -11.55 6.92 6.80
C PRO A 41 -10.18 6.78 6.11
N GLY A 42 -9.66 5.55 6.13
CA GLY A 42 -8.44 5.14 5.44
C GLY A 42 -7.21 5.20 6.33
N GLY A 43 -6.98 4.25 7.24
CA GLY A 43 -6.00 4.34 8.34
C GLY A 43 -4.50 4.48 8.00
N GLY A 44 -4.14 5.11 6.89
CA GLY A 44 -2.78 5.30 6.43
C GLY A 44 -2.18 4.05 5.83
N ALA A 45 -0.91 4.17 5.45
CA ALA A 45 -0.15 3.11 4.81
C ALA A 45 0.06 1.91 5.73
N MET A 46 0.27 2.14 7.02
CA MET A 46 0.42 1.09 8.03
C MET A 46 -0.93 0.67 8.60
N GLY A 47 -1.84 1.60 8.86
CA GLY A 47 -3.12 1.21 9.46
C GLY A 47 -4.02 0.49 8.48
N SER A 48 -3.76 0.49 7.17
CA SER A 48 -4.48 -0.40 6.26
C SER A 48 -4.28 -1.89 6.61
N ASP A 49 -3.14 -2.28 7.20
CA ASP A 49 -2.93 -3.62 7.77
C ASP A 49 -3.91 -3.97 8.90
N VAL A 50 -4.39 -2.96 9.66
CA VAL A 50 -5.33 -3.19 10.76
C VAL A 50 -6.72 -3.58 10.24
N PHE A 51 -6.98 -3.28 8.97
CA PHE A 51 -8.23 -3.53 8.28
C PHE A 51 -8.08 -4.69 7.28
N ALA A 52 -7.44 -5.79 7.69
CA ALA A 52 -7.21 -6.97 6.85
C ALA A 52 -8.47 -7.57 6.19
N THR A 53 -9.67 -7.27 6.70
CA THR A 53 -10.95 -7.69 6.12
C THR A 53 -11.51 -6.71 5.09
N ASP A 54 -10.98 -5.50 5.00
CA ASP A 54 -11.36 -4.50 4.00
C ASP A 54 -10.59 -4.78 2.70
N GLU A 55 -11.10 -5.70 1.90
CA GLU A 55 -10.43 -6.15 0.67
C GLU A 55 -10.04 -5.04 -0.31
N PHE A 56 -10.79 -3.94 -0.34
CA PHE A 56 -10.51 -2.80 -1.21
C PHE A 56 -9.22 -2.05 -0.84
N ARG A 57 -8.58 -2.37 0.29
CA ARG A 57 -7.28 -1.83 0.71
C ARG A 57 -6.11 -2.60 0.11
N HIS A 58 -6.32 -3.87 -0.19
CA HIS A 58 -5.26 -4.82 -0.49
C HIS A 58 -5.31 -5.32 -1.93
N LEU A 59 -4.21 -5.89 -2.39
CA LEU A 59 -4.09 -6.39 -3.78
C LEU A 59 -3.98 -7.91 -3.94
N ASP A 60 -4.09 -8.69 -2.87
CA ASP A 60 -4.15 -10.16 -2.93
C ASP A 60 -5.34 -10.68 -3.75
N ASN A 61 -5.40 -12.00 -3.92
CA ASN A 61 -6.59 -12.65 -4.48
C ASN A 61 -6.96 -12.14 -5.88
N SER A 62 -5.97 -11.88 -6.73
CA SER A 62 -6.15 -11.48 -8.13
C SER A 62 -5.53 -12.52 -9.06
N ILE A 63 -6.34 -13.22 -9.86
CA ILE A 63 -5.86 -14.36 -10.66
C ILE A 63 -5.27 -13.95 -12.02
N ASN A 64 -5.42 -12.68 -12.40
CA ASN A 64 -4.97 -12.11 -13.68
C ASN A 64 -4.88 -10.56 -13.61
N PRO A 65 -4.36 -9.87 -14.64
CA PRO A 65 -4.30 -8.41 -14.69
C PRO A 65 -5.64 -7.68 -14.57
N VAL A 66 -6.74 -8.28 -15.06
CA VAL A 66 -8.07 -7.66 -14.99
C VAL A 66 -8.51 -7.54 -13.53
N ASP A 67 -8.29 -8.58 -12.73
CA ASP A 67 -8.64 -8.58 -11.31
C ASP A 67 -7.78 -7.60 -10.50
N ILE A 68 -6.48 -7.53 -10.80
CA ILE A 68 -5.57 -6.54 -10.20
C ILE A 68 -6.10 -5.12 -10.47
N CYS A 69 -6.43 -4.81 -11.73
CA CYS A 69 -6.97 -3.50 -12.08
C CYS A 69 -8.35 -3.23 -11.45
N ASN A 70 -9.19 -4.25 -11.26
CA ASN A 70 -10.47 -4.10 -10.58
C ASN A 70 -10.28 -3.77 -9.09
N ARG A 71 -9.32 -4.42 -8.41
CA ARG A 71 -8.97 -4.12 -7.01
C ARG A 71 -8.36 -2.73 -6.85
N ALA A 72 -7.41 -2.38 -7.72
CA ALA A 72 -6.86 -1.02 -7.75
C ALA A 72 -7.97 0.01 -7.97
N ARG A 73 -8.90 -0.23 -8.90
CA ARG A 73 -10.05 0.67 -9.08
C ARG A 73 -10.92 0.79 -7.84
N GLN A 74 -11.19 -0.30 -7.12
CA GLN A 74 -11.94 -0.24 -5.86
C GLN A 74 -11.23 0.63 -4.81
N ALA A 75 -9.92 0.47 -4.64
CA ALA A 75 -9.12 1.32 -3.75
C ALA A 75 -9.22 2.80 -4.17
N TRP A 76 -9.07 3.07 -5.47
CA TRP A 76 -9.17 4.43 -6.03
C TRP A 76 -10.54 5.05 -5.77
N ASP A 77 -11.62 4.34 -6.10
CA ASP A 77 -12.98 4.83 -5.98
C ASP A 77 -13.37 5.10 -4.51
N VAL A 78 -12.76 4.38 -3.56
CA VAL A 78 -12.97 4.60 -2.12
C VAL A 78 -12.15 5.77 -1.58
N PHE A 79 -10.85 5.83 -1.88
CA PHE A 79 -9.95 6.79 -1.21
C PHE A 79 -9.80 8.10 -1.96
N SER A 80 -9.86 8.10 -3.28
CA SER A 80 -9.66 9.31 -4.08
C SER A 80 -10.69 10.41 -3.77
N PRO A 81 -12.00 10.13 -3.54
CA PRO A 81 -12.95 11.17 -3.13
C PRO A 81 -12.66 11.73 -1.74
N VAL A 82 -12.13 10.92 -0.82
CA VAL A 82 -11.73 11.37 0.52
C VAL A 82 -10.53 12.31 0.44
N VAL A 83 -9.53 11.98 -0.39
CA VAL A 83 -8.37 12.85 -0.65
C VAL A 83 -8.83 14.22 -1.15
N LEU A 84 -9.70 14.27 -2.16
CA LEU A 84 -10.16 15.56 -2.71
C LEU A 84 -11.07 16.32 -1.76
N SER A 85 -12.07 15.67 -1.17
CA SER A 85 -13.02 16.38 -0.30
C SER A 85 -12.35 16.88 0.98
N GLY A 86 -11.45 16.09 1.58
CA GLY A 86 -10.75 16.49 2.80
C GLY A 86 -9.68 17.57 2.57
N SER A 87 -9.12 17.69 1.37
CA SER A 87 -8.11 18.71 1.05
C SER A 87 -8.69 20.07 0.63
N VAL A 88 -10.02 20.22 0.53
CA VAL A 88 -10.64 21.52 0.26
C VAL A 88 -10.29 22.51 1.38
N LEU A 89 -9.85 23.71 1.03
CA LEU A 89 -9.56 24.76 2.01
C LEU A 89 -10.80 25.58 2.37
N ASN A 90 -11.01 25.79 3.67
CA ASN A 90 -11.89 26.81 4.23
C ASN A 90 -11.03 27.82 4.98
N GLY A 91 -10.67 28.91 4.29
CA GLY A 91 -9.57 29.77 4.72
C GLY A 91 -8.24 29.04 4.56
N ASN A 92 -7.46 28.91 5.64
CA ASN A 92 -6.17 28.19 5.64
C ASN A 92 -6.25 26.81 6.31
N VAL A 93 -7.47 26.27 6.45
CA VAL A 93 -7.71 24.99 7.13
C VAL A 93 -8.37 24.03 6.16
N GLU A 94 -7.85 22.81 6.11
CA GLU A 94 -8.38 21.71 5.31
C GLU A 94 -9.72 21.23 5.89
N ALA A 95 -10.68 20.88 5.04
CA ALA A 95 -12.00 20.38 5.46
C ALA A 95 -11.89 19.11 6.32
N ASP A 96 -11.01 18.18 5.92
CA ASP A 96 -10.59 17.01 6.68
C ASP A 96 -9.19 16.57 6.22
N GLY A 97 -8.18 17.40 6.53
CA GLY A 97 -6.80 17.11 6.20
C GLY A 97 -6.28 15.77 6.73
N PRO A 98 -6.53 15.40 8.00
CA PRO A 98 -6.14 14.10 8.54
C PRO A 98 -6.75 12.94 7.75
N GLY A 99 -8.04 12.96 7.45
CA GLY A 99 -8.70 11.93 6.64
C GLY A 99 -8.15 11.87 5.20
N ALA A 100 -7.90 13.02 4.57
CA ALA A 100 -7.31 13.07 3.23
C ALA A 100 -5.90 12.45 3.19
N ARG A 101 -5.04 12.76 4.16
CA ARG A 101 -3.69 12.15 4.27
C ARG A 101 -3.75 10.66 4.54
N ALA A 102 -4.67 10.24 5.40
CA ALA A 102 -4.86 8.83 5.73
C ALA A 102 -5.32 8.05 4.47
N ALA A 103 -6.30 8.58 3.73
CA ALA A 103 -6.76 8.02 2.46
C ALA A 103 -5.66 7.95 1.40
N PHE A 104 -4.80 8.96 1.30
CA PHE A 104 -3.60 8.89 0.45
C PHE A 104 -2.66 7.77 0.91
N GLY A 105 -2.44 7.61 2.22
CA GLY A 105 -1.68 6.50 2.78
C GLY A 105 -2.26 5.13 2.41
N ALA A 106 -3.58 4.98 2.37
CA ALA A 106 -4.22 3.75 1.94
C ALA A 106 -3.98 3.44 0.44
N LEU A 107 -3.92 4.47 -0.42
CA LEU A 107 -3.52 4.28 -1.83
C LEU A 107 -2.04 3.86 -1.95
N LEU A 108 -1.15 4.45 -1.14
CA LEU A 108 0.25 4.03 -1.06
C LEU A 108 0.37 2.56 -0.64
N HIS A 109 -0.41 2.14 0.35
CA HIS A 109 -0.46 0.74 0.78
C HIS A 109 -0.83 -0.20 -0.37
N THR A 110 -1.93 0.05 -1.08
CA THR A 110 -2.32 -0.78 -2.24
C THR A 110 -1.22 -0.82 -3.30
N GLN A 111 -0.53 0.30 -3.56
CA GLN A 111 0.60 0.34 -4.48
C GLN A 111 1.79 -0.50 -4.00
N GLN A 112 2.01 -0.59 -2.70
CA GLN A 112 3.08 -1.39 -2.10
C GLN A 112 2.73 -2.88 -2.18
N ASP A 113 1.49 -3.27 -1.86
CA ASP A 113 0.98 -4.66 -1.98
C ASP A 113 1.18 -5.25 -3.37
N PHE A 114 1.00 -4.43 -4.42
CA PHE A 114 1.28 -4.85 -5.79
C PHE A 114 2.67 -5.48 -5.91
N TYR A 115 3.71 -4.84 -5.36
CA TYR A 115 5.08 -5.33 -5.47
C TYR A 115 5.39 -6.46 -4.47
N ALA A 116 4.67 -6.52 -3.35
CA ALA A 116 4.86 -7.55 -2.35
C ALA A 116 4.23 -8.89 -2.74
N HIS A 117 2.98 -8.89 -3.22
CA HIS A 117 2.19 -10.12 -3.36
C HIS A 117 1.95 -10.56 -4.79
N SER A 118 2.38 -9.78 -5.78
CA SER A 118 2.37 -10.23 -7.17
C SER A 118 3.66 -10.95 -7.56
N ASN A 119 3.61 -11.65 -8.69
CA ASN A 119 4.79 -12.17 -9.37
C ASN A 119 5.57 -11.10 -10.15
N TRP A 120 5.19 -9.82 -10.17
CA TRP A 120 5.87 -8.76 -10.94
C TRP A 120 7.39 -8.70 -10.70
N VAL A 121 7.79 -8.75 -9.43
CA VAL A 121 9.21 -8.72 -9.04
C VAL A 121 9.95 -9.96 -9.54
N ASP A 122 9.28 -11.12 -9.52
CA ASP A 122 9.86 -12.38 -9.98
C ASP A 122 10.00 -12.39 -11.52
N ASP A 123 9.03 -11.84 -12.24
CA ASP A 123 9.07 -11.68 -13.69
C ASP A 123 10.21 -10.75 -14.11
N ASN A 124 10.37 -9.62 -13.39
CA ASN A 124 11.48 -8.69 -13.60
C ASN A 124 12.85 -9.38 -13.44
N ILE A 125 12.99 -10.23 -12.43
CA ILE A 125 14.20 -11.02 -12.21
C ILE A 125 14.42 -12.00 -13.38
N ALA A 126 13.38 -12.72 -13.79
CA ALA A 126 13.46 -13.72 -14.86
C ALA A 126 13.91 -13.13 -16.20
N ILE A 127 13.54 -11.88 -16.49
CA ILE A 127 13.93 -11.17 -17.72
C ILE A 127 15.15 -10.26 -17.55
N GLY A 128 15.77 -10.22 -16.37
CA GLY A 128 16.95 -9.39 -16.08
C GLY A 128 16.69 -7.88 -16.06
N GLN A 129 15.46 -7.44 -15.79
CA GLN A 129 15.07 -6.02 -15.76
C GLN A 129 14.69 -5.57 -14.35
N LEU A 130 15.68 -5.52 -13.45
CA LEU A 130 15.46 -5.27 -12.02
C LEU A 130 14.88 -3.88 -11.73
N ASP A 131 15.14 -2.87 -12.57
CA ASP A 131 14.64 -1.51 -12.37
C ASP A 131 13.28 -1.22 -13.02
N ARG A 132 12.63 -2.24 -13.61
CA ARG A 132 11.37 -2.05 -14.33
C ARG A 132 10.20 -1.80 -13.36
N LEU A 133 9.72 -0.56 -13.30
CA LEU A 133 8.45 -0.24 -12.65
C LEU A 133 7.27 -0.84 -13.41
N ALA A 134 6.24 -1.21 -12.67
CA ALA A 134 4.97 -1.63 -13.23
C ALA A 134 4.27 -0.47 -13.96
N PRO A 135 3.47 -0.74 -15.00
CA PRO A 135 2.47 0.20 -15.46
C PRO A 135 1.63 0.75 -14.29
N PRO A 136 1.20 2.02 -14.32
CA PRO A 136 0.41 2.60 -13.25
C PRO A 136 -0.87 1.79 -12.96
N ILE A 137 -1.18 1.61 -11.69
CA ILE A 137 -2.47 1.06 -11.23
C ILE A 137 -3.45 2.17 -10.80
N PHE A 138 -2.96 3.40 -10.64
CA PHE A 138 -3.72 4.59 -10.27
C PHE A 138 -3.36 5.78 -11.17
N PRO A 139 -4.28 6.72 -11.44
CA PRO A 139 -5.74 6.60 -11.23
C PRO A 139 -6.41 5.64 -12.23
N ASN A 140 -5.69 5.30 -13.29
CA ASN A 140 -6.15 4.41 -14.35
C ASN A 140 -5.27 3.17 -14.38
N CYS A 141 -5.90 1.99 -14.45
CA CYS A 141 -5.23 0.71 -14.62
C CYS A 141 -5.73 0.06 -15.91
N ASN A 142 -4.81 -0.27 -16.82
CA ASN A 142 -5.11 -0.93 -18.08
C ASN A 142 -4.54 -2.36 -18.05
N PRO A 143 -5.38 -3.42 -18.00
CA PRO A 143 -4.93 -4.80 -17.92
C PRO A 143 -4.01 -5.22 -19.07
N ALA A 144 -4.15 -4.59 -20.25
CA ALA A 144 -3.35 -4.93 -21.43
C ALA A 144 -1.88 -4.47 -21.35
N ASP A 145 -1.55 -3.60 -20.40
CA ASP A 145 -0.17 -3.12 -20.21
C ASP A 145 0.67 -4.09 -19.35
N PHE A 146 0.03 -5.10 -18.75
CA PHE A 146 0.68 -6.09 -17.88
C PHE A 146 0.90 -7.44 -18.59
N PRO A 147 1.91 -8.23 -18.16
CA PRO A 147 2.05 -9.62 -18.56
C PRO A 147 0.76 -10.41 -18.32
N ALA A 148 0.41 -11.29 -19.27
CA ALA A 148 -0.84 -12.05 -19.19
C ALA A 148 -0.91 -13.01 -17.99
N ASP A 149 0.25 -13.42 -17.48
CA ASP A 149 0.43 -14.29 -16.32
C ASP A 149 0.61 -13.52 -15.01
N LEU A 150 0.52 -12.18 -15.00
CA LEU A 150 0.57 -11.41 -13.77
C LEU A 150 -0.61 -11.77 -12.87
N HIS A 151 -0.31 -12.16 -11.63
CA HIS A 151 -1.29 -12.54 -10.62
C HIS A 151 -0.75 -12.22 -9.22
N THR A 152 -1.63 -12.26 -8.22
CA THR A 152 -1.27 -12.15 -6.80
C THR A 152 -1.62 -13.43 -6.07
N GLY A 153 -0.96 -13.66 -4.93
CA GLY A 153 -1.17 -14.86 -4.15
C GLY A 153 -2.56 -14.92 -3.51
N TYR A 154 -3.06 -16.14 -3.34
CA TYR A 154 -4.30 -16.39 -2.60
C TYR A 154 -4.09 -16.24 -1.10
N TYR A 155 -4.94 -15.45 -0.45
CA TYR A 155 -4.99 -15.32 1.00
C TYR A 155 -6.46 -15.30 1.48
N SER A 156 -6.70 -15.88 2.64
CA SER A 156 -7.95 -15.77 3.38
C SER A 156 -7.68 -15.88 4.88
N ILE A 157 -8.26 -14.96 5.66
CA ILE A 157 -8.15 -15.00 7.13
C ILE A 157 -8.71 -16.30 7.73
N ASP A 158 -9.68 -16.94 7.06
CA ASP A 158 -10.32 -18.17 7.54
C ASP A 158 -9.32 -19.34 7.65
N PHE A 159 -8.22 -19.28 6.88
CA PHE A 159 -7.14 -20.26 6.92
C PHE A 159 -5.89 -19.76 7.65
N ALA A 160 -5.92 -18.53 8.17
CA ALA A 160 -4.79 -17.92 8.86
C ALA A 160 -4.76 -18.35 10.34
N GLN A 161 -4.23 -19.54 10.60
CA GLN A 161 -4.26 -20.15 11.94
C GLN A 161 -3.11 -19.71 12.85
N GLN A 162 -2.01 -19.17 12.30
CA GLN A 162 -0.83 -18.72 13.04
C GLN A 162 -0.18 -17.54 12.32
N PHE A 163 0.58 -16.72 13.05
CA PHE A 163 1.34 -15.62 12.48
C PHE A 163 2.69 -16.11 11.92
N PRO A 164 3.16 -15.64 10.74
CA PRO A 164 2.49 -14.68 9.85
C PRO A 164 1.24 -15.28 9.20
N LEU A 165 0.22 -14.45 9.00
CA LEU A 165 -1.07 -14.91 8.48
C LEU A 165 -0.87 -15.25 6.99
N GLU A 166 -0.61 -16.52 6.71
CA GLU A 166 -0.37 -16.99 5.33
C GLU A 166 -1.66 -17.25 4.55
N GLY A 167 -2.75 -17.53 5.27
CA GLY A 167 -4.12 -17.54 4.75
C GLY A 167 -4.42 -18.55 3.64
N CYS A 168 -3.60 -19.58 3.45
CA CYS A 168 -3.82 -20.59 2.41
C CYS A 168 -4.41 -21.89 2.98
N PRO A 169 -5.36 -22.56 2.30
CA PRO A 169 -5.83 -23.88 2.69
C PRO A 169 -4.69 -24.90 2.72
N ALA A 170 -4.79 -25.93 3.58
CA ALA A 170 -3.78 -26.99 3.68
C ALA A 170 -3.55 -27.77 2.36
N GLY A 171 -4.54 -27.75 1.45
CA GLY A 171 -4.45 -28.37 0.12
C GLY A 171 -3.81 -27.48 -0.96
N GLY A 172 -3.37 -26.28 -0.61
CA GLY A 172 -2.91 -25.26 -1.56
C GLY A 172 -4.02 -24.27 -1.94
N PRO A 173 -3.76 -23.39 -2.93
CA PRO A 173 -4.69 -22.35 -3.30
C PRO A 173 -5.96 -22.96 -3.95
N PRO A 174 -7.14 -22.33 -3.78
CA PRO A 174 -8.37 -22.78 -4.43
C PRO A 174 -8.29 -22.76 -5.96
N PRO A 175 -9.17 -23.49 -6.67
CA PRO A 175 -9.22 -23.46 -8.13
C PRO A 175 -9.33 -22.05 -8.70
N GLY A 176 -8.48 -21.75 -9.70
CA GLY A 176 -8.37 -20.43 -10.32
C GLY A 176 -7.18 -19.62 -9.83
N PHE A 177 -6.69 -19.87 -8.61
CA PHE A 177 -5.48 -19.26 -8.07
C PHE A 177 -4.26 -20.13 -8.36
N GLN A 178 -3.15 -19.49 -8.75
CA GLN A 178 -1.93 -20.21 -9.11
C GLN A 178 -1.09 -20.56 -7.88
N GLU A 179 -0.97 -19.61 -6.94
CA GLU A 179 -0.09 -19.73 -5.78
C GLU A 179 -0.76 -19.18 -4.52
N CYS A 180 -0.35 -19.67 -3.36
CA CYS A 180 -0.70 -19.07 -2.06
C CYS A 180 0.04 -17.73 -1.90
N HIS A 181 -0.52 -16.83 -1.10
CA HIS A 181 0.13 -15.59 -0.68
C HIS A 181 1.50 -15.85 -0.06
N SER A 182 1.64 -16.83 0.83
CA SER A 182 2.94 -17.16 1.44
C SER A 182 4.02 -17.64 0.46
N THR A 183 3.64 -18.06 -0.75
CA THR A 183 4.59 -18.41 -1.82
C THR A 183 5.12 -17.18 -2.54
N LEU A 184 4.29 -16.15 -2.70
CA LEU A 184 4.63 -14.93 -3.43
C LEU A 184 5.09 -13.78 -2.51
N ASN A 185 4.76 -13.81 -1.23
CA ASN A 185 4.88 -12.63 -0.37
C ASN A 185 6.33 -12.18 -0.15
N LYS A 186 6.56 -10.92 -0.46
CA LYS A 186 7.84 -10.23 -0.23
C LYS A 186 7.68 -9.24 0.90
N ASP A 187 6.83 -9.54 1.87
CA ASP A 187 6.45 -8.64 2.98
C ASP A 187 7.61 -8.30 3.89
N GLY A 188 8.68 -9.10 3.88
CA GLY A 188 9.87 -8.88 4.67
C GLY A 188 11.05 -9.73 4.21
N PRO A 189 12.27 -9.42 4.68
CA PRO A 189 13.51 -10.12 4.33
C PRO A 189 13.59 -11.55 4.92
N HIS A 190 12.60 -11.96 5.71
CA HIS A 190 12.55 -13.28 6.35
C HIS A 190 11.36 -14.12 5.89
N THR A 191 10.54 -13.62 4.97
CA THR A 191 9.50 -14.46 4.35
C THR A 191 10.15 -15.48 3.41
N PRO A 192 9.50 -16.64 3.15
CA PRO A 192 10.07 -17.67 2.28
C PRO A 192 10.47 -17.18 0.89
N ARG A 193 9.69 -16.25 0.31
CA ARG A 193 10.00 -15.64 -0.99
C ARG A 193 10.89 -14.41 -0.84
N GLY A 194 10.60 -13.53 0.11
CA GLY A 194 11.32 -12.28 0.34
C GLY A 194 12.80 -12.48 0.69
N SER A 195 13.14 -13.55 1.43
CA SER A 195 14.52 -13.89 1.82
C SER A 195 15.41 -14.44 0.69
N GLN A 196 14.82 -14.80 -0.46
CA GLN A 196 15.59 -15.36 -1.57
C GLN A 196 16.48 -14.28 -2.20
N LEU A 197 17.70 -14.66 -2.60
CA LEU A 197 18.61 -13.74 -3.28
C LEU A 197 18.19 -13.53 -4.73
N VAL A 198 18.37 -12.30 -5.21
CA VAL A 198 18.27 -11.94 -6.63
C VAL A 198 19.59 -12.30 -7.31
N PRO A 199 19.59 -13.21 -8.31
CA PRO A 199 20.81 -13.64 -8.99
C PRO A 199 21.64 -12.48 -9.54
N GLY A 200 22.95 -12.51 -9.31
CA GLY A 200 23.88 -11.48 -9.79
C GLY A 200 23.90 -10.19 -8.96
N THR A 201 23.24 -10.16 -7.80
CA THR A 201 23.21 -9.00 -6.89
C THR A 201 23.42 -9.44 -5.43
N ASN A 202 23.55 -8.45 -4.53
CA ASN A 202 23.51 -8.68 -3.09
C ASN A 202 22.11 -8.43 -2.48
N MET A 203 21.10 -8.19 -3.32
CA MET A 203 19.72 -7.92 -2.88
C MET A 203 18.97 -9.23 -2.67
N THR A 204 18.11 -9.22 -1.66
CA THR A 204 17.01 -10.18 -1.55
C THR A 204 15.83 -9.75 -2.43
N LYS A 205 14.87 -10.64 -2.67
CA LYS A 205 13.63 -10.29 -3.38
C LYS A 205 12.80 -9.27 -2.61
N TYR A 206 12.87 -9.28 -1.28
CA TYR A 206 12.32 -8.21 -0.43
C TYR A 206 12.96 -6.86 -0.77
N ASP A 207 14.30 -6.78 -0.82
CA ASP A 207 14.99 -5.52 -1.08
C ASP A 207 14.59 -4.94 -2.44
N LEU A 208 14.48 -5.81 -3.46
CA LEU A 208 14.04 -5.41 -4.79
C LEU A 208 12.57 -4.94 -4.81
N ALA A 209 11.68 -5.68 -4.13
CA ALA A 209 10.27 -5.31 -4.01
C ALA A 209 10.12 -3.95 -3.30
N ALA A 210 10.81 -3.76 -2.18
CA ALA A 210 10.80 -2.51 -1.43
C ALA A 210 11.36 -1.34 -2.26
N GLN A 211 12.44 -1.55 -3.01
CA GLN A 211 13.02 -0.52 -3.90
C GLN A 211 12.02 -0.09 -5.00
N LEU A 212 11.36 -1.04 -5.65
CA LEU A 212 10.37 -0.75 -6.69
C LEU A 212 9.11 -0.10 -6.09
N ALA A 213 8.64 -0.58 -4.94
CA ALA A 213 7.50 -0.03 -4.22
C ALA A 213 7.75 1.41 -3.76
N THR A 214 8.96 1.73 -3.26
CA THR A 214 9.35 3.09 -2.89
C THR A 214 9.31 4.02 -4.10
N ARG A 215 9.90 3.61 -5.23
CA ARG A 215 9.89 4.42 -6.47
C ARG A 215 8.47 4.68 -6.99
N ALA A 216 7.65 3.64 -7.09
CA ALA A 216 6.26 3.79 -7.51
C ALA A 216 5.42 4.64 -6.53
N SER A 217 5.71 4.53 -5.22
CA SER A 217 5.08 5.34 -4.19
C SER A 217 5.46 6.83 -4.31
N THR A 218 6.70 7.13 -4.71
CA THR A 218 7.12 8.52 -5.03
C THR A 218 6.36 9.06 -6.24
N ASP A 219 6.19 8.26 -7.30
CA ASP A 219 5.41 8.67 -8.48
C ASP A 219 3.93 8.90 -8.13
N LEU A 220 3.36 8.06 -7.26
CA LEU A 220 2.00 8.22 -6.75
C LEU A 220 1.85 9.49 -5.89
N TYR A 221 2.84 9.82 -5.06
CA TYR A 221 2.86 11.08 -4.31
C TYR A 221 2.73 12.30 -5.25
N PHE A 222 3.57 12.39 -6.27
CA PHE A 222 3.51 13.51 -7.22
C PHE A 222 2.19 13.54 -7.97
N THR A 223 1.68 12.37 -8.38
CA THR A 223 0.37 12.25 -9.04
C THR A 223 -0.75 12.80 -8.16
N ILE A 224 -0.81 12.42 -6.88
CA ILE A 224 -1.86 12.88 -5.96
C ILE A 224 -1.69 14.36 -5.61
N ARG A 225 -0.45 14.82 -5.36
CA ARG A 225 -0.15 16.23 -5.11
C ARG A 225 -0.64 17.10 -6.26
N ASP A 226 -0.28 16.76 -7.49
CA ASP A 226 -0.66 17.53 -8.67
C ASP A 226 -2.17 17.46 -8.91
N TRP A 227 -2.79 16.31 -8.62
CA TRP A 227 -4.24 16.17 -8.71
C TRP A 227 -4.98 17.07 -7.73
N VAL A 228 -4.55 17.12 -6.46
CA VAL A 228 -5.10 18.05 -5.45
C VAL A 228 -4.84 19.49 -5.86
N ALA A 229 -3.64 19.82 -6.35
CA ALA A 229 -3.32 21.17 -6.81
C ALA A 229 -4.23 21.62 -7.96
N ASN A 230 -4.52 20.72 -8.90
CA ASN A 230 -5.41 21.00 -10.03
C ASN A 230 -6.88 21.13 -9.62
N ALA A 231 -7.34 20.34 -8.64
CA ALA A 231 -8.74 20.33 -8.21
C ALA A 231 -9.07 21.44 -7.18
N ASN A 232 -8.20 21.62 -6.19
CA ASN A 232 -8.43 22.44 -5.00
C ASN A 232 -7.45 23.62 -4.87
N GLY A 233 -6.50 23.76 -5.79
CA GLY A 233 -5.50 24.84 -5.82
C GLY A 233 -4.15 24.45 -5.19
N GLN A 234 -3.09 25.16 -5.57
CA GLN A 234 -1.74 24.89 -5.11
C GLN A 234 -1.60 25.00 -3.57
N ASP A 235 -2.30 25.95 -2.96
CA ASP A 235 -2.28 26.14 -1.51
C ASP A 235 -2.89 24.92 -0.78
N ALA A 236 -3.91 24.29 -1.35
CA ALA A 236 -4.49 23.06 -0.80
C ALA A 236 -3.49 21.91 -0.81
N ALA A 237 -2.77 21.72 -1.93
CA ALA A 237 -1.73 20.69 -2.02
C ALA A 237 -0.57 20.95 -1.05
N VAL A 238 -0.16 22.21 -0.91
CA VAL A 238 0.86 22.62 0.08
C VAL A 238 0.38 22.35 1.50
N GLN A 239 -0.85 22.77 1.85
CA GLN A 239 -1.43 22.53 3.17
C GLN A 239 -1.49 21.03 3.50
N LEU A 240 -1.91 20.22 2.52
CA LEU A 240 -2.08 18.78 2.66
C LEU A 240 -0.77 18.06 3.00
N PHE A 241 0.35 18.45 2.40
CA PHE A 241 1.61 17.73 2.56
C PHE A 241 2.64 18.44 3.45
N GLN A 242 2.74 19.76 3.39
CA GLN A 242 3.83 20.51 4.04
C GLN A 242 3.48 21.03 5.44
N GLN A 243 2.20 21.11 5.81
CA GLN A 243 1.82 21.56 7.15
C GLN A 243 1.41 20.39 8.04
N GLY A 244 0.60 19.46 7.51
CA GLY A 244 -0.03 18.44 8.33
C GLY A 244 -1.07 19.05 9.28
N GLY A 245 -1.77 18.19 10.04
CA GLY A 245 -2.78 18.63 11.01
C GLY A 245 -2.58 17.98 12.38
N PRO A 246 -3.44 18.28 13.37
CA PRO A 246 -3.40 17.61 14.66
C PRO A 246 -3.57 16.09 14.49
N MET A 247 -2.72 15.30 15.14
CA MET A 247 -2.83 13.85 15.15
C MET A 247 -4.10 13.40 15.91
N PRO A 248 -4.84 12.41 15.42
CA PRO A 248 -5.91 11.79 16.21
C PRO A 248 -5.32 11.08 17.43
N SER A 249 -6.14 10.89 18.46
CA SER A 249 -5.77 9.99 19.55
C SER A 249 -5.59 8.56 19.02
N LEU A 250 -4.39 8.01 19.21
CA LEU A 250 -4.08 6.61 18.85
C LEU A 250 -4.82 5.60 19.74
N SER A 251 -5.47 6.05 20.83
CA SER A 251 -6.25 5.20 21.74
C SER A 251 -7.46 4.52 21.09
N ASN A 252 -7.90 5.00 19.93
CA ASN A 252 -9.08 4.50 19.22
C ASN A 252 -8.74 3.58 18.05
N LEU A 253 -7.45 3.31 17.79
CA LEU A 253 -7.05 2.33 16.80
C LEU A 253 -7.26 0.91 17.37
N PRO A 254 -7.74 -0.06 16.58
CA PRO A 254 -7.78 -1.45 16.99
C PRO A 254 -6.39 -1.92 17.46
N HIS A 255 -6.32 -2.59 18.61
CA HIS A 255 -5.06 -3.13 19.11
C HIS A 255 -4.54 -4.20 18.15
N LEU A 256 -3.40 -3.93 17.50
CA LEU A 256 -2.65 -4.94 16.77
C LEU A 256 -1.53 -5.53 17.65
N PRO A 257 -1.40 -6.86 17.74
CA PRO A 257 -0.18 -7.46 18.26
C PRO A 257 1.02 -7.07 17.39
N ASN A 258 2.13 -6.68 18.01
CA ASN A 258 3.40 -6.30 17.38
C ASN A 258 3.48 -4.99 16.59
N VAL A 259 2.48 -4.08 16.68
CA VAL A 259 2.77 -2.67 16.39
C VAL A 259 3.58 -2.15 17.59
N PRO A 260 4.86 -1.77 17.42
CA PRO A 260 5.61 -1.15 18.50
C PRO A 260 4.80 0.03 19.01
N ASN A 261 4.69 0.22 20.33
CA ASN A 261 4.13 1.44 20.90
C ASN A 261 4.77 2.63 20.18
N ILE A 262 4.06 3.26 19.25
CA ILE A 262 4.55 4.41 18.51
C ILE A 262 4.80 5.45 19.60
N PRO A 263 6.05 5.86 19.87
CA PRO A 263 6.30 6.78 20.96
C PRO A 263 5.55 8.06 20.65
N TYR A 264 4.52 8.34 21.45
CA TYR A 264 3.88 9.64 21.48
C TYR A 264 4.93 10.64 21.98
N THR A 265 5.66 11.26 21.05
CA THR A 265 6.49 12.43 21.33
C THR A 265 5.64 13.65 21.00
N GLY A 266 4.54 13.81 21.74
CA GLY A 266 3.84 15.08 21.78
C GLY A 266 4.75 16.09 22.47
N ASN A 267 5.33 16.98 21.67
CA ASN A 267 5.76 18.33 22.04
C ASN A 267 5.58 19.23 20.83
#